data_AF-A0A5S9M0Y7-F1
#
_entry.id   AF-A0A5S9M0Y7-F1
#
_cell.length_a   1.000
_cell.length_b   1.000
_cell.length_c   1.000
_cell.angle_alpha   90.00
_cell.angle_beta   90.00
_cell.angle_gamma   90.00
#
_symmetry.space_group_name_H-M   'P 1'
#
loop_
_entity.id
_entity.type
_entity.pdbx_description
1 polymer ?
#
loop_
_entity_poly.entity_id
_entity_poly.type
_entity_poly.pdbx_seq_one_letter_code
_entity_poly.pdbx_strand_id
1 'polypeptide(L)'
;MIPIDSIYTPVSRVTYQVENTRVGQITNYDKLTLDVWTDGSTGPKEAIALGSKILTEHLNIFVGLTDEAQHAEIMVEKEEDQKKKKCLK
;
A
#
# COMPACT_ATOMS: atom_id res chain seq x y z
N MET A 1 -15.75 -23.74 -31.84
CA MET A 1 -15.71 -22.74 -30.75
C MET A 1 -14.35 -22.07 -30.80
N ILE A 2 -14.30 -20.73 -30.79
CA ILE A 2 -13.04 -19.98 -30.81
C ILE A 2 -12.94 -19.28 -29.45
N PRO A 3 -12.01 -19.66 -28.58
CA PRO A 3 -11.81 -18.97 -27.32
C PRO A 3 -11.21 -17.58 -27.58
N ILE A 4 -11.68 -16.59 -26.81
CA ILE A 4 -11.12 -15.25 -26.78
C ILE A 4 -10.51 -15.01 -25.40
N ASP A 5 -9.46 -14.20 -25.36
CA ASP A 5 -8.82 -13.82 -24.10
C ASP A 5 -9.69 -12.82 -23.35
N SER A 6 -10.06 -13.17 -22.13
CA SER A 6 -10.80 -12.29 -21.23
C SER A 6 -9.83 -11.62 -20.27
N ILE A 7 -9.89 -10.30 -20.21
CA ILE A 7 -9.17 -9.51 -19.21
C ILE A 7 -10.04 -9.46 -17.94
N TYR A 8 -9.65 -10.21 -16.93
CA TYR A 8 -10.33 -10.27 -15.63
C TYR A 8 -9.76 -9.27 -14.61
N THR A 9 -8.73 -8.51 -14.98
CA THR A 9 -8.06 -7.57 -14.08
C THR A 9 -8.83 -6.25 -14.04
N PRO A 10 -9.38 -5.82 -12.89
CA PRO A 10 -10.15 -4.57 -12.78
C PRO A 10 -9.25 -3.32 -12.80
N VAL A 11 -7.93 -3.50 -12.72
CA VAL A 11 -6.94 -2.42 -12.75
C VAL A 11 -6.39 -2.28 -14.18
N SER A 12 -6.58 -1.11 -14.78
CA SER A 12 -6.19 -0.84 -16.16
C SER A 12 -4.78 -0.26 -16.26
N ARG A 13 -4.35 0.55 -15.28
CA ARG A 13 -3.01 1.15 -15.25
C ARG A 13 -2.59 1.48 -13.84
N VAL A 14 -1.29 1.27 -13.56
CA VAL A 14 -0.64 1.73 -12.33
C VAL A 14 0.64 2.48 -12.71
N THR A 15 0.89 3.61 -12.06
CA THR A 15 2.14 4.36 -12.15
C THR A 15 2.60 4.72 -10.75
N TYR A 16 3.91 4.69 -10.52
CA TYR A 16 4.50 5.06 -9.24
C TYR A 16 5.70 5.98 -9.44
N GLN A 17 5.89 6.89 -8.50
CA GLN A 17 7.01 7.83 -8.47
C GLN A 17 7.55 7.89 -7.04
N VAL A 18 8.87 7.80 -6.91
CA VAL A 18 9.58 7.93 -5.64
C VAL A 18 10.37 9.22 -5.67
N GLU A 19 10.13 10.08 -4.69
CA GLU A 19 10.79 11.38 -4.55
C GLU A 19 11.44 11.47 -3.16
N ASN A 20 12.67 11.97 -3.09
CA ASN A 20 13.28 12.25 -1.79
C ASN A 20 12.58 13.44 -1.14
N THR A 21 12.09 13.26 0.07
CA THR A 21 11.44 14.30 0.85
C THR A 21 12.24 14.63 2.11
N ARG A 22 12.29 15.91 2.45
CA ARG A 22 12.83 16.37 3.73
C ARG A 22 11.67 16.50 4.71
N VAL A 23 11.66 15.66 5.75
CA VAL A 23 10.67 15.72 6.83
C VAL A 23 11.33 16.36 8.06
N GLY A 24 10.96 17.61 8.33
CA GLY A 24 11.54 18.39 9.42
C GLY A 24 13.05 18.65 9.22
N GLN A 25 13.86 18.08 10.14
CA GLN A 25 15.31 18.24 10.13
C GLN A 25 16.05 17.10 9.40
N ILE A 26 15.37 16.00 9.11
CA ILE A 26 15.96 14.80 8.49
C ILE A 26 15.63 14.77 7.00
N THR A 27 16.63 14.50 6.16
CA THR A 27 16.56 14.60 4.69
C THR A 27 16.48 13.26 3.96
N ASN A 28 16.34 12.14 4.67
CA ASN A 28 16.47 10.78 4.12
C ASN A 28 15.15 9.98 4.17
N TYR A 29 14.03 10.65 3.89
CA TYR A 29 12.76 9.98 3.74
C TYR A 29 12.37 9.92 2.26
N ASP A 30 11.75 8.82 1.87
CA ASP A 30 11.21 8.64 0.53
C ASP A 30 9.69 8.88 0.54
N LYS A 31 9.23 9.70 -0.39
CA LYS A 31 7.80 9.90 -0.66
C LYS A 31 7.41 9.07 -1.87
N LEU A 32 6.55 8.08 -1.66
CA LEU A 32 5.95 7.28 -2.72
C LEU A 32 4.61 7.89 -3.14
N THR A 33 4.47 8.21 -4.42
CA THR A 33 3.19 8.59 -5.06
C THR A 33 2.74 7.46 -5.97
N LEU A 34 1.47 7.06 -5.87
CA LEU A 34 0.86 5.96 -6.62
C LEU A 34 -0.38 6.46 -7.35
N ASP A 35 -0.37 6.37 -8.68
CA ASP A 35 -1.50 6.68 -9.55
C ASP A 35 -2.11 5.38 -10.08
N VAL A 36 -3.34 5.08 -9.66
CA VAL A 36 -4.04 3.84 -10.00
C VAL A 36 -5.33 4.14 -10.76
N TRP A 37 -5.48 3.49 -11.91
CA TRP A 37 -6.65 3.58 -12.77
C TRP A 37 -7.37 2.23 -12.79
N THR A 38 -8.66 2.26 -12.51
CA THR A 38 -9.54 1.08 -12.48
C THR A 38 -10.68 1.26 -13.47
N ASP A 39 -11.23 0.15 -13.95
CA ASP A 39 -12.37 0.11 -14.88
C ASP A 39 -13.74 0.38 -14.21
N GLY A 40 -13.77 0.50 -12.88
CA GLY A 40 -14.97 0.73 -12.08
C GLY A 40 -15.54 -0.53 -11.42
N SER A 41 -15.06 -1.73 -11.76
CA SER A 41 -15.45 -2.98 -11.12
C SER A 41 -14.96 -3.09 -9.67
N THR A 42 -13.85 -2.42 -9.34
CA THR A 42 -13.32 -2.28 -7.99
C THR A 42 -12.78 -0.87 -7.83
N GLY A 43 -13.04 -0.23 -6.69
CA GLY A 43 -12.51 1.12 -6.43
C GLY A 43 -10.97 1.09 -6.30
N PRO A 44 -10.25 2.14 -6.72
CA PRO A 44 -8.78 2.18 -6.60
C PRO A 44 -8.29 1.94 -5.17
N LYS A 45 -8.99 2.51 -4.17
CA LYS A 45 -8.68 2.32 -2.75
C LYS A 45 -8.82 0.85 -2.32
N GLU A 46 -9.88 0.20 -2.75
CA GLU A 46 -10.17 -1.20 -2.40
C GLU A 46 -9.19 -2.14 -3.09
N ALA A 47 -8.87 -1.87 -4.36
CA ALA A 47 -7.88 -2.63 -5.12
C ALA A 47 -6.51 -2.62 -4.44
N ILE A 48 -6.06 -1.44 -3.95
CA ILE A 48 -4.80 -1.32 -3.21
C ILE A 48 -4.88 -2.08 -1.87
N ALA A 49 -5.97 -1.93 -1.12
CA ALA A 49 -6.13 -2.61 0.17
C ALA A 49 -6.11 -4.15 0.02
N LEU A 50 -6.80 -4.67 -1.00
CA LEU A 50 -6.78 -6.10 -1.33
C LEU A 50 -5.38 -6.56 -1.75
N GLY A 51 -4.69 -5.78 -2.59
CA GLY A 51 -3.31 -6.06 -3.00
C GLY A 51 -2.35 -6.11 -1.82
N SER A 52 -2.42 -5.15 -0.90
CA SER A 52 -1.62 -5.15 0.33
C SER A 52 -1.91 -6.37 1.21
N LYS A 53 -3.18 -6.75 1.37
CA LYS A 53 -3.56 -7.95 2.13
C LYS A 53 -2.92 -9.21 1.54
N ILE A 54 -3.01 -9.39 0.23
CA ILE A 54 -2.41 -10.54 -0.46
C ILE A 54 -0.90 -10.54 -0.26
N LEU A 55 -0.23 -9.39 -0.39
CA LEU A 55 1.21 -9.27 -0.16
C LEU A 55 1.59 -9.67 1.27
N THR A 56 0.88 -9.17 2.28
CA THR A 56 1.12 -9.52 3.68
C THR A 56 0.91 -11.02 3.92
N GLU A 57 -0.13 -11.61 3.34
CA GLU A 57 -0.41 -13.05 3.48
C GLU A 57 0.70 -13.91 2.89
N HIS A 58 1.26 -13.52 1.74
CA HIS A 58 2.42 -14.20 1.15
C HIS A 58 3.68 -14.01 1.99
N LEU A 59 3.91 -12.81 2.55
CA LEU A 59 5.05 -12.54 3.43
C LEU A 59 4.97 -13.31 4.75
N ASN A 60 3.77 -13.54 5.28
CA ASN A 60 3.58 -14.28 6.53
C ASN A 60 4.10 -15.73 6.46
N ILE A 61 4.07 -16.35 5.28
CA ILE A 61 4.66 -17.68 5.06
C ILE A 61 6.17 -17.64 5.36
N PHE A 62 6.84 -16.55 4.97
CA PHE A 62 8.26 -16.38 5.22
C PHE A 62 8.58 -16.07 6.68
N VAL A 63 7.73 -15.29 7.35
CA VAL A 63 7.88 -15.01 8.79
C VAL A 63 7.78 -16.28 9.63
N GLY A 64 6.97 -17.26 9.20
CA GLY A 64 6.84 -18.57 9.85
C GLY A 64 8.01 -19.54 9.64
N LEU A 65 9.02 -19.20 8.83
CA LEU A 65 10.20 -20.06 8.62
C LEU A 65 11.20 -20.01 9.77
N THR A 66 11.15 -18.98 10.62
CA THR A 66 12.08 -18.76 11.73
C THR A 66 11.37 -18.16 12.93
N ASP A 67 11.47 -18.78 14.10
CA ASP A 67 10.81 -18.32 15.34
C ASP A 67 11.25 -16.89 15.77
N GLU A 68 12.46 -16.48 15.39
CA GLU A 68 13.03 -15.15 15.64
C GLU A 68 12.26 -14.02 14.93
N ALA A 69 11.74 -14.30 13.73
CA ALA A 69 10.98 -13.32 12.94
C ALA A 69 9.53 -13.16 13.45
N GLN A 70 8.99 -14.17 14.13
CA GLN A 70 7.61 -14.13 14.66
C GLN A 70 7.46 -13.18 15.86
N HIS A 71 8.54 -12.95 16.60
CA HIS A 71 8.57 -12.09 17.79
C HIS A 71 9.19 -10.71 17.53
N ALA A 72 9.58 -10.39 16.30
CA ALA A 72 10.06 -9.06 15.96
C ALA A 72 8.90 -8.06 15.97
N GLU A 73 8.89 -7.15 16.96
CA GLU A 73 7.94 -6.05 17.01
C GLU A 73 8.18 -5.12 15.80
N ILE A 74 7.16 -4.99 14.94
CA ILE A 74 7.16 -3.98 13.88
C ILE A 74 7.10 -2.63 14.60
N MET A 75 8.22 -1.90 14.62
CA MET A 75 8.26 -0.52 15.09
C MET A 75 7.42 0.36 14.16
N VAL A 76 6.13 0.48 14.46
CA VAL A 76 5.24 1.44 13.79
C VAL A 76 5.42 2.78 14.50
N GLU A 77 6.22 3.67 13.92
CA GLU A 77 6.15 5.09 14.26
C GLU A 77 4.77 5.59 13.80
N LYS A 78 3.82 5.70 14.74
CA LYS A 78 2.56 6.41 14.53
C LYS A 78 2.90 7.88 14.29
N GLU A 79 2.76 8.37 13.07
CA GLU A 79 2.59 9.81 12.86
C GLU A 79 1.28 10.24 13.52
N GLU A 80 1.39 11.17 14.48
CA GLU A 80 0.26 11.75 15.19
C GLU A 80 -0.67 12.53 14.23
N ASP A 81 -1.85 12.00 13.97
CA ASP A 81 -2.94 12.70 13.27
C ASP A 81 -3.62 13.72 14.21
N GLN A 82 -2.84 14.65 14.78
CA GLN A 82 -3.34 15.80 15.56
C GLN A 82 -3.53 17.03 14.67
N LYS A 83 -4.49 17.05 13.73
CA LYS A 83 -4.91 18.35 13.12
C LYS A 83 -6.31 18.48 12.51
N LYS A 84 -7.25 17.55 12.69
CA LYS A 84 -8.63 17.72 12.14
C LYS A 84 -9.79 17.86 13.14
N LYS A 85 -9.53 18.12 14.43
CA LYS A 85 -10.59 18.47 15.42
C LYS A 85 -10.62 19.94 15.88
N LYS A 86 -9.83 20.84 15.29
CA LYS A 86 -9.83 22.28 15.68
C LYS A 86 -10.48 23.25 14.69
N CYS A 87 -11.02 22.78 13.57
CA CYS A 87 -11.85 23.58 12.66
C CYS A 87 -13.29 23.07 12.58
N LEU A 88 -13.84 22.62 13.71
CA LEU A 88 -15.29 22.62 13.93
C LEU A 88 -15.61 23.73 14.93
N LYS A 89 -15.56 24.98 14.46
CA LYS A 89 -16.35 26.09 14.99
C LYS A 89 -16.41 27.21 13.96
#